data_AF-A0A831WUM0-F1
#
_entry.id   AF-A0A831WUM0-F1
#
_cell.length_a   1.000
_cell.length_b   1.000
_cell.length_c   1.000
_cell.angle_alpha   90.00
_cell.angle_beta   90.00
_cell.angle_gamma   90.00
#
_symmetry.space_group_name_H-M   'P 1'
#
loop_
_entity.id
_entity.type
_entity.pdbx_description
1 polymer ?
#
loop_
_entity_poly.entity_id
_entity_poly.type
_entity_poly.pdbx_seq_one_letter_code
_entity_poly.pdbx_strand_id
1 'polypeptide(L)' 'MTTSSDTLFSSEQNFYGTESRKIYIEGSLHPVRVGMRELSLSKTYTLQGQQFASLPLYDTSGPYSDPHAALDPQKG' A
#
# COMPACT_ATOMS: atom_id res chain seq x y z
N MET A 1 14.92 -9.75 32.21
CA MET A 1 13.58 -9.40 31.68
C MET A 1 13.79 -8.76 30.33
N THR A 2 13.74 -9.56 29.27
CA THR A 2 13.87 -9.12 27.88
C THR A 2 12.60 -8.37 27.51
N THR A 3 12.66 -7.03 27.49
CA THR A 3 11.60 -6.18 26.98
C THR A 3 11.44 -6.46 25.50
N SER A 4 10.35 -7.12 25.15
CA SER A 4 9.89 -7.36 23.79
C SER A 4 9.57 -6.03 23.11
N SER A 5 10.55 -5.53 22.35
CA SER A 5 10.50 -4.26 21.60
C SER A 5 9.67 -4.33 20.32
N ASP A 6 9.08 -5.48 19.99
CA ASP A 6 8.74 -5.83 18.60
C ASP A 6 7.27 -5.64 18.18
N THR A 7 6.44 -4.96 18.98
CA THR A 7 5.02 -4.73 18.61
C THR A 7 4.54 -3.32 18.91
N LEU A 8 5.43 -2.34 18.81
CA LEU A 8 5.06 -0.93 18.82
C LEU A 8 5.27 -0.39 17.41
N PHE A 9 4.17 -0.02 16.74
CA PHE A 9 4.09 0.68 15.44
C PHE A 9 4.03 -0.15 14.15
N SER A 10 2.89 -0.82 13.92
CA SER A 10 2.23 -0.76 12.59
C SER A 10 0.71 -0.98 12.67
N SER A 11 0.01 -0.19 13.49
CA SER A 11 -1.47 -0.15 13.43
C SER A 11 -1.99 0.17 12.02
N GLU A 12 -1.17 0.85 11.20
CA GLU A 12 -1.45 1.22 9.81
C GLU A 12 -1.60 0.03 8.85
N GLN A 13 -0.97 -1.12 9.09
CA GLN A 13 -1.10 -2.27 8.17
C GLN A 13 -2.51 -2.87 8.21
N ASN A 14 -3.20 -2.79 9.35
CA ASN A 14 -4.58 -3.27 9.51
C ASN A 14 -5.63 -2.14 9.49
N PHE A 15 -5.22 -0.89 9.31
CA PHE A 15 -6.16 0.24 9.22
C PHE A 15 -6.95 0.19 7.90
N TYR A 16 -6.31 -0.26 6.83
CA TYR A 16 -6.94 -0.43 5.54
C TYR A 16 -7.63 -1.80 5.46
N GLY A 17 -8.89 -1.83 5.02
CA GLY A 17 -9.64 -3.10 4.85
C GLY A 17 -8.97 -4.06 3.85
N THR A 18 -9.38 -5.33 3.86
CA THR A 18 -8.77 -6.42 3.06
C THR A 18 -8.71 -6.15 1.55
N GLU A 19 -9.65 -5.34 1.05
CA GLU A 19 -9.74 -4.99 -0.36
C GLU A 19 -8.76 -3.88 -0.79
N SER A 20 -8.00 -3.30 0.16
CA SER A 20 -7.01 -2.27 -0.10
C SER A 20 -5.60 -2.82 0.07
N ARG A 21 -4.75 -2.64 -0.96
CA ARG A 21 -3.34 -3.03 -0.89
C ARG A 21 -2.41 -1.96 -1.45
N LYS A 22 -1.18 -1.91 -0.92
CA LYS A 22 -0.08 -1.13 -1.50
C LYS A 22 0.31 -1.74 -2.86
N ILE A 23 0.50 -0.90 -3.88
CA ILE A 23 1.06 -1.27 -5.17
C ILE A 23 2.17 -0.30 -5.55
N TYR A 24 3.05 -0.70 -6.47
CA TYR A 24 4.12 0.14 -6.99
C TYR A 24 4.03 0.19 -8.52
N ILE A 25 4.11 1.40 -9.07
CA ILE A 25 4.18 1.63 -10.51
C ILE A 25 5.63 1.99 -10.88
N GLU A 26 6.20 1.26 -11.83
CA GLU A 26 7.56 1.51 -12.32
C GLU A 26 7.63 2.78 -13.19
N GLY A 27 8.62 3.62 -12.93
CA GLY A 27 8.91 4.80 -13.73
C GLY A 27 9.55 4.43 -15.08
N SER A 28 9.19 5.16 -16.13
CA SER A 28 9.74 4.95 -17.48
C SER A 28 10.99 5.77 -17.78
N LEU A 29 11.13 6.96 -17.19
CA LEU A 29 12.27 7.86 -17.41
C LEU A 29 13.42 7.63 -16.42
N HIS A 30 13.08 7.37 -15.17
CA HIS A 30 14.01 7.12 -14.08
C HIS A 30 13.64 5.81 -13.37
N PRO A 31 14.61 5.09 -12.79
CA PRO A 31 14.37 3.81 -12.10
C PRO A 31 13.76 4.07 -10.71
N VAL A 32 12.55 4.62 -10.69
CA VAL A 32 11.79 4.94 -9.49
C VAL A 32 10.55 4.05 -9.40
N ARG A 33 10.14 3.74 -8.19
CA ARG A 33 8.88 3.03 -7.90
C ARG A 33 7.93 3.98 -7.20
N VAL A 34 6.81 4.30 -7.86
CA VAL A 34 5.79 5.19 -7.30
C VAL A 34 4.80 4.37 -6.50
N GLY A 35 4.80 4.57 -5.17
CA GLY A 35 3.86 3.93 -4.28
C GLY A 35 2.44 4.46 -4.50
N MET A 36 1.51 3.55 -4.77
CA MET A 36 0.09 3.83 -4.95
C MET A 36 -0.71 2.82 -4.11
N ARG A 37 -2.03 3.01 -4.00
CA ARG A 37 -2.94 2.04 -3.40
C ARG A 37 -3.90 1.50 -4.44
N GLU A 38 -4.19 0.22 -4.40
CA GLU A 38 -5.22 -0.39 -5.22
C GLU A 38 -6.38 -0.84 -4.34
N LEU A 39 -7.60 -0.46 -4.73
CA LEU A 39 -8.83 -0.90 -4.10
C LEU A 39 -9.55 -1.89 -5.01
N SER A 40 -9.75 -3.12 -4.55
CA SER A 40 -10.61 -4.12 -5.20
C SER A 40 -12.08 -3.73 -5.05
N LEU A 41 -12.85 -3.83 -6.12
CA LEU A 41 -14.29 -3.55 -6.12
C LEU A 41 -15.08 -4.85 -5.95
N SER A 42 -16.26 -4.77 -5.34
CA SER A 42 -17.14 -5.93 -5.12
C SER A 42 -17.71 -6.54 -6.41
N LYS A 43 -17.60 -5.83 -7.53
CA LYS A 43 -17.98 -6.30 -8.87
C LYS A 43 -17.20 -5.55 -9.95
N THR A 44 -17.26 -6.06 -11.17
CA THR A 44 -16.71 -5.38 -12.36
C THR A 44 -17.64 -4.28 -12.83
N TYR A 45 -17.07 -3.13 -13.20
CA TYR A 45 -17.75 -2.00 -13.81
C TYR A 45 -17.29 -1.82 -15.25
N THR A 46 -18.12 -1.17 -16.07
CA THR A 46 -17.77 -0.81 -17.46
C THR A 46 -17.99 0.69 -17.65
N LEU A 47 -16.96 1.38 -18.12
CA LEU A 47 -17.03 2.80 -18.46
C LEU A 47 -16.37 3.00 -19.83
N GLN A 48 -17.08 3.64 -20.77
CA GLN A 48 -16.58 3.91 -22.13
C GLN A 48 -16.03 2.65 -22.85
N GLY A 49 -16.66 1.49 -22.62
CA GLY A 49 -16.24 0.21 -23.21
C GLY A 49 -15.07 -0.48 -22.49
N GLN A 50 -14.47 0.15 -21.48
CA GLN A 50 -13.43 -0.46 -20.67
C GLN A 50 -13.99 -1.06 -19.38
N GLN A 51 -13.62 -2.31 -19.10
CA GLN A 51 -13.96 -3.00 -17.85
C GLN A 51 -12.89 -2.79 -16.78
N PHE A 52 -13.30 -2.64 -15.54
CA PHE A 52 -12.40 -2.57 -14.39
C PHE A 52 -13.04 -3.19 -13.14
N ALA A 53 -12.23 -3.90 -12.35
CA ALA A 53 -12.63 -4.51 -11.09
C ALA A 53 -11.79 -3.98 -9.90
N SER A 54 -10.90 -3.03 -10.16
CA SER A 54 -10.11 -2.33 -9.15
C SER A 54 -9.90 -0.88 -9.57
N LEU A 55 -9.53 -0.03 -8.60
CA LEU A 55 -9.18 1.37 -8.83
C LEU A 55 -7.84 1.72 -8.15
N PRO A 56 -6.93 2.39 -8.86
CA PRO A 56 -5.76 2.98 -8.24
C PRO A 56 -6.14 4.27 -7.50
N LEU A 57 -5.56 4.46 -6.33
CA LEU A 57 -5.71 5.62 -5.46
C LEU A 57 -4.33 6.20 -5.15
N TYR A 58 -4.26 7.52 -5.05
CA TYR A 58 -3.08 8.20 -4.53
C TYR A 58 -2.86 7.80 -3.07
N ASP A 59 -1.61 7.52 -2.70
CA ASP A 59 -1.28 6.95 -1.40
C ASP A 59 -0.11 7.68 -0.72
N THR A 60 -0.43 8.45 0.32
CA THR A 60 0.55 9.20 1.13
C THR A 60 1.08 8.44 2.35
N SER A 61 0.66 7.19 2.57
CA SER A 61 1.06 6.41 3.76
C SER A 61 2.53 5.97 3.76
N GLY A 62 3.20 6.04 2.60
CA GLY A 62 4.60 5.67 2.48
C GLY A 62 4.86 4.19 2.83
N PRO A 63 6.01 3.84 3.42
CA PRO A 63 6.37 2.45 3.74
C PRO A 63 5.59 1.89 4.95
N TYR A 64 4.90 2.74 5.72
CA TYR A 64 4.14 2.31 6.91
C TYR A 64 2.94 1.41 6.59
N SER A 65 2.43 1.46 5.36
CA SER A 65 1.38 0.54 4.89
C SER A 65 1.90 -0.58 3.99
N ASP A 66 3.21 -0.68 3.77
CA ASP A 66 3.80 -1.74 2.94
C ASP A 66 4.08 -2.96 3.84
N PRO A 67 3.46 -4.13 3.59
CA PRO A 67 3.72 -5.36 4.36
C PRO A 67 5.16 -5.88 4.21
N HIS A 68 5.90 -5.41 3.21
CA HIS A 68 7.27 -5.85 2.93
C HIS A 68 8.33 -4.83 3.35
N ALA A 69 7.93 -3.66 3.86
CA ALA A 69 8.88 -2.68 4.38
C ALA A 69 9.39 -3.08 5.77
N ALA A 70 10.70 -3.13 5.93
CA ALA A 70 11.33 -3.19 7.24
C ALA A 70 11.41 -1.76 7.82
N LEU A 71 10.64 -1.51 8.87
CA LEU A 71 10.52 -0.18 9.47
C LEU A 71 11.36 -0.12 10.75
N ASP A 72 12.24 0.87 10.83
CA ASP A 72 12.96 1.24 12.05
C ASP A 72 12.97 2.77 12.15
N PRO A 73 12.05 3.36 12.93
CA PRO A 73 11.96 4.82 13.06
C PRO A 73 13.25 5.49 13.53
N GLN A 74 14.18 4.76 14.15
CA GLN A 74 15.48 5.30 14.57
C GLN A 74 16.49 5.36 13.42
N LYS A 75 16.24 4.65 12.31
CA LYS A 75 17.08 4.62 11.12
C LYS A 75 16.50 5.40 9.94
N GLY A 76 15.30 5.97 10.09
CA GLY A 76 14.55 6.64 9.03
C GLY A 76 13.55 5.69 8.40
#